data_AF-A0A9D3LWW6-F1
#
_entry.id   AF-A0A9D3LWW6-F1
#
_cell.length_a   1.000
_cell.length_b   1.000
_cell.length_c   1.000
_cell.angle_alpha   90.00
_cell.angle_beta   90.00
_cell.angle_gamma   90.00
#
_symmetry.space_group_name_H-M   'P 1'
#
loop_
_entity.id
_entity.type
_entity.pdbx_description
1 polymer ?
#
loop_
_entity_poly.entity_id
_entity_poly.type
_entity_poly.pdbx_seq_one_letter_code
_entity_poly.pdbx_strand_id
1 'polypeptide(L)'
;MQRPVNFFPGKKEVCFRRGPSGHLRQDPSDEAAKIKRNPSLQDKSRPLKEGDVKDNAYTVVFQRGGDVSDKQEVLGEYVLQFGKYKGKSFRWLLENDVGYTIYLLNKVEEEEKAGTFSPEGHSKDSLLSFIGYARSFKDIEDLRQYLSSRRPAPSVSSEGDNLVGFGARAKNTWQQIWDSRA
;
A
#
# COMPACT_ATOMS: atom_id res chain seq x y z
N MET A 1 17.60 35.58 7.81
CA MET A 1 16.87 34.38 7.33
C MET A 1 15.40 34.55 7.65
N GLN A 2 14.55 34.76 6.65
CA GLN A 2 13.10 34.83 6.86
C GLN A 2 12.56 33.42 7.10
N ARG A 3 11.84 33.20 8.21
CA ARG A 3 11.11 31.95 8.42
C ARG A 3 10.00 31.87 7.36
N PRO A 4 9.85 30.75 6.63
CA PRO A 4 8.72 30.59 5.74
C PRO A 4 7.43 30.69 6.57
N VAL A 5 6.56 31.61 6.19
CA VAL A 5 5.24 31.77 6.81
C VAL A 5 4.42 30.56 6.34
N ASN A 6 4.09 29.65 7.26
CA ASN A 6 3.17 28.55 6.95
C ASN A 6 1.77 29.13 6.79
N PHE A 7 1.39 29.41 5.54
CA PHE A 7 0.09 29.96 5.19
C PHE A 7 -1.07 28.98 5.48
N PHE A 8 -0.78 27.68 5.54
CA PHE A 8 -1.73 26.61 5.82
C PHE A 8 -1.27 25.76 7.02
N PRO A 9 -1.60 26.15 8.26
CA PRO A 9 -1.16 25.42 9.46
C PRO A 9 -1.76 24.01 9.57
N GLY A 10 -2.86 23.74 8.86
CA GLY A 10 -3.52 22.45 8.81
C GLY A 10 -3.10 21.56 7.64
N LYS A 11 -2.12 21.98 6.83
CA LYS A 11 -1.64 21.21 5.69
C LYS A 11 -1.10 19.85 6.16
N LYS A 12 -1.52 18.78 5.48
CA LYS A 12 -1.08 17.41 5.79
C LYS A 12 -0.41 16.75 4.59
N GLU A 13 0.73 16.13 4.86
CA GLU A 13 1.47 15.26 3.94
C GLU A 13 1.25 13.79 4.29
N VAL A 14 1.63 12.89 3.38
CA VAL A 14 1.56 11.44 3.60
C VAL A 14 2.76 11.00 4.42
N CYS A 15 2.53 10.34 5.56
CA CYS A 15 3.58 9.80 6.41
C CYS A 15 3.76 8.29 6.18
N PHE A 16 4.55 7.92 5.18
CA PHE A 16 4.83 6.52 4.89
C PHE A 16 5.51 5.79 6.05
N ARG A 17 5.07 4.55 6.33
CA ARG A 17 5.80 3.66 7.23
C ARG A 17 7.06 3.12 6.58
N ARG A 18 8.15 3.19 7.33
CA ARG A 18 9.47 2.68 6.92
C ARG A 18 10.00 1.68 7.92
N GLY A 19 10.80 0.72 7.42
CA GLY A 19 11.56 -0.20 8.25
C GLY A 19 12.86 0.42 8.75
N PRO A 20 13.67 -0.31 9.53
CA PRO A 20 14.96 0.17 10.03
C PRO A 20 15.94 0.60 8.93
N SER A 21 15.82 0.01 7.73
CA SER A 21 16.62 0.36 6.57
C SER A 21 16.13 1.59 5.80
N GLY A 22 15.10 2.30 6.28
CA GLY A 22 14.48 3.44 5.59
C GLY A 22 13.58 3.09 4.41
N HIS A 23 13.46 1.81 4.06
CA HIS A 23 12.60 1.34 2.97
C HIS A 23 11.14 1.26 3.40
N LEU A 24 10.21 1.46 2.45
CA LEU A 24 8.77 1.35 2.71
C LEU A 24 8.39 -0.02 3.26
N ARG A 25 7.61 -0.02 4.35
CA ARG A 25 6.98 -1.25 4.85
C ARG A 25 5.77 -1.59 4.00
N GLN A 26 5.75 -2.82 3.48
CA GLN A 26 4.66 -3.34 2.67
C GLN A 26 3.63 -4.11 3.48
N ASP A 27 3.99 -4.60 4.67
CA ASP A 27 3.07 -5.28 5.56
C ASP A 27 2.09 -4.28 6.19
N PRO A 28 0.82 -4.66 6.48
CA PRO A 28 -0.19 -3.76 7.03
C PRO A 28 0.12 -3.33 8.47
N SER A 29 -0.35 -2.15 8.91
CA SER A 29 -0.31 -1.74 10.34
C SER A 29 -1.17 -2.68 11.16
N ASP A 30 -1.03 -2.61 12.48
CA ASP A 30 -2.00 -3.22 13.39
C ASP A 30 -3.44 -2.77 13.13
N GLU A 31 -3.66 -1.48 12.80
CA GLU A 31 -4.99 -0.97 12.43
C GLU A 31 -5.52 -1.60 11.14
N ALA A 32 -4.70 -1.63 10.08
CA ALA A 32 -5.07 -2.27 8.82
C ALA A 32 -5.25 -3.78 8.98
N ALA A 33 -4.41 -4.43 9.77
CA ALA A 33 -4.48 -5.85 10.06
C ALA A 33 -5.76 -6.21 10.83
N LYS A 34 -6.22 -5.38 11.75
CA LYS A 34 -7.51 -5.56 12.45
C LYS A 34 -8.68 -5.59 11.47
N ILE A 35 -8.76 -4.62 10.54
CA ILE A 35 -9.81 -4.57 9.51
C ILE A 35 -9.70 -5.76 8.54
N LYS A 36 -8.47 -6.13 8.17
CA LYS A 36 -8.22 -7.30 7.30
C LYS A 36 -8.68 -8.61 7.95
N ARG A 37 -8.44 -8.79 9.25
CA ARG A 37 -8.79 -10.01 10.00
C ARG A 37 -10.26 -10.07 10.39
N ASN A 38 -10.94 -8.93 10.51
CA ASN A 38 -12.33 -8.86 10.89
C ASN A 38 -13.21 -8.18 9.82
N PRO A 39 -13.82 -8.95 8.90
CA PRO A 39 -14.70 -8.42 7.87
C PRO A 39 -15.94 -7.67 8.38
N SER A 40 -16.34 -7.81 9.65
CA SER A 40 -17.45 -7.02 10.20
C SER A 40 -17.12 -5.54 10.38
N LEU A 41 -15.82 -5.18 10.38
CA LEU A 41 -15.35 -3.80 10.44
C LEU A 41 -15.30 -3.11 9.06
N GLN A 42 -15.58 -3.85 7.97
CA GLN A 42 -15.52 -3.31 6.62
C GLN A 42 -16.83 -2.62 6.26
N ASP A 43 -16.74 -1.43 5.67
CA ASP A 43 -17.90 -0.71 5.18
C ASP A 43 -18.51 -1.41 3.96
N LYS A 44 -19.80 -1.73 4.06
CA LYS A 44 -20.60 -2.40 3.01
C LYS A 44 -21.65 -1.48 2.39
N SER A 45 -21.62 -0.18 2.71
CA SER A 45 -22.49 0.83 2.11
C SER A 45 -22.33 0.87 0.59
N ARG A 46 -23.25 1.53 -0.10
CA ARG A 46 -23.10 1.79 -1.55
C ARG A 46 -21.99 2.81 -1.79
N PRO A 47 -21.17 2.66 -2.85
CA PRO A 47 -20.20 3.67 -3.27
C PRO A 47 -20.86 5.03 -3.51
N LEU A 48 -20.25 6.10 -3.01
CA LEU A 48 -20.63 7.48 -3.30
C LEU A 48 -20.09 7.91 -4.67
N LYS A 49 -20.74 8.89 -5.29
CA LYS A 49 -20.25 9.48 -6.55
C LYS A 49 -18.98 10.27 -6.29
N GLU A 50 -18.12 10.38 -7.29
CA GLU A 50 -16.86 11.11 -7.16
C GLU A 50 -17.05 12.56 -6.73
N GLY A 51 -18.09 13.24 -7.23
CA GLY A 51 -18.44 14.60 -6.81
C GLY A 51 -18.69 14.73 -5.31
N ASP A 52 -19.47 13.81 -4.73
CA ASP A 52 -19.77 13.80 -3.29
C ASP A 52 -18.49 13.53 -2.47
N VAL A 53 -17.64 12.62 -2.93
CA VAL A 53 -16.35 12.32 -2.27
C VAL A 53 -15.44 13.54 -2.31
N LYS A 54 -15.41 14.25 -3.44
CA LYS A 54 -14.64 15.47 -3.63
C LYS A 54 -15.11 16.58 -2.69
N ASP A 55 -16.40 16.88 -2.65
CA ASP A 55 -16.95 17.96 -1.82
C ASP A 55 -16.71 17.72 -0.33
N ASN A 56 -16.82 16.46 0.11
CA ASN A 56 -16.47 16.05 1.47
C ASN A 56 -14.98 16.27 1.76
N ALA A 57 -14.09 15.87 0.85
CA ALA A 57 -12.65 16.06 0.99
C ALA A 57 -12.29 17.55 1.06
N TYR A 58 -12.86 18.39 0.18
CA TYR A 58 -12.70 19.85 0.21
C TYR A 58 -13.10 20.43 1.57
N THR A 59 -14.26 20.03 2.09
CA THR A 59 -14.76 20.48 3.38
C THR A 59 -13.80 20.10 4.51
N VAL A 60 -13.28 18.87 4.52
CA VAL A 60 -12.32 18.39 5.53
C VAL A 60 -11.00 19.14 5.47
N VAL A 61 -10.44 19.39 4.26
CA VAL A 61 -9.21 20.16 4.09
C VAL A 61 -9.40 21.60 4.55
N PHE A 62 -10.50 22.23 4.14
CA PHE A 62 -10.82 23.60 4.51
C PHE A 62 -10.99 23.76 6.03
N GLN A 63 -11.79 22.91 6.67
CA GLN A 63 -12.09 23.00 8.10
C GLN A 63 -10.85 22.85 8.98
N ARG A 64 -9.85 22.06 8.56
CA ARG A 64 -8.60 21.93 9.31
C ARG A 64 -7.60 23.07 9.05
N GLY A 65 -7.86 23.96 8.10
CA GLY A 65 -6.91 25.01 7.67
C GLY A 65 -5.81 24.50 6.73
N GLY A 66 -6.12 23.49 5.92
CA GLY A 66 -5.24 22.98 4.87
C GLY A 66 -5.36 23.75 3.56
N ASP A 67 -4.60 23.33 2.55
CA ASP A 67 -4.54 23.95 1.23
C ASP A 67 -5.50 23.26 0.25
N VAL A 68 -6.68 23.84 0.05
CA VAL A 68 -7.67 23.32 -0.91
C VAL A 68 -7.27 23.53 -2.38
N SER A 69 -6.23 24.32 -2.65
CA SER A 69 -5.66 24.47 -4.00
C SER A 69 -4.64 23.38 -4.32
N ASP A 70 -4.07 22.74 -3.28
CA ASP A 70 -3.23 21.56 -3.41
C ASP A 70 -4.08 20.31 -3.69
N LYS A 71 -4.08 19.90 -4.96
CA LYS A 71 -4.79 18.71 -5.42
C LYS A 71 -4.36 17.44 -4.68
N GLN A 72 -3.08 17.32 -4.33
CA GLN A 72 -2.57 16.14 -3.63
C GLN A 72 -3.09 16.12 -2.18
N GLU A 73 -3.18 17.27 -1.52
CA GLU A 73 -3.77 17.36 -0.19
C GLU A 73 -5.26 16.98 -0.19
N VAL A 74 -6.01 17.50 -1.17
CA VAL A 74 -7.44 17.19 -1.34
C VAL A 74 -7.65 15.71 -1.67
N LEU A 75 -6.91 15.15 -2.62
CA LEU A 75 -6.97 13.71 -2.94
C LEU A 75 -6.61 12.84 -1.73
N GLY A 76 -5.70 13.29 -0.87
CA GLY A 76 -5.38 12.58 0.37
C GLY A 76 -6.58 12.38 1.30
N GLU A 77 -7.60 13.23 1.21
CA GLU A 77 -8.86 13.13 1.97
C GLU A 77 -9.99 12.44 1.22
N TYR A 78 -9.79 12.04 -0.04
CA TYR A 78 -10.78 11.23 -0.73
C TYR A 78 -10.97 9.92 0.03
N VAL A 79 -12.22 9.61 0.35
CA VAL A 79 -12.60 8.37 1.00
C VAL A 79 -12.69 7.26 -0.05
N LEU A 80 -11.98 6.16 0.19
CA LEU A 80 -12.05 4.94 -0.61
C LEU A 80 -13.50 4.46 -0.71
N GLN A 81 -13.97 4.28 -1.94
CA GLN A 81 -15.31 3.75 -2.23
C GLN A 81 -15.31 2.26 -2.59
N PHE A 82 -14.17 1.59 -2.44
CA PHE A 82 -13.96 0.20 -2.83
C PHE A 82 -13.14 -0.59 -1.81
N GLY A 83 -13.18 -1.92 -1.93
CA GLY A 83 -12.30 -2.84 -1.23
C GLY A 83 -12.50 -2.90 0.29
N LYS A 84 -11.60 -3.63 0.95
CA LYS A 84 -11.66 -3.92 2.39
C LYS A 84 -11.44 -2.69 3.29
N TYR A 85 -10.85 -1.63 2.74
CA TYR A 85 -10.59 -0.38 3.45
C TYR A 85 -11.54 0.75 3.04
N LYS A 86 -12.69 0.40 2.41
CA LYS A 86 -13.75 1.35 2.14
C LYS A 86 -14.09 2.16 3.40
N GLY A 87 -14.26 3.47 3.24
CA GLY A 87 -14.47 4.40 4.36
C GLY A 87 -13.19 4.99 4.96
N LYS A 88 -12.00 4.53 4.54
CA LYS A 88 -10.71 5.17 4.88
C LYS A 88 -10.28 6.14 3.79
N SER A 89 -9.50 7.16 4.14
CA SER A 89 -8.98 8.10 3.15
C SER A 89 -7.85 7.50 2.31
N PHE A 90 -7.58 8.07 1.14
CA PHE A 90 -6.47 7.68 0.29
C PHE A 90 -5.13 7.81 1.03
N ARG A 91 -4.94 8.92 1.76
CA ARG A 91 -3.76 9.10 2.62
C ARG A 91 -3.64 7.97 3.63
N TRP A 92 -4.73 7.64 4.33
CA TRP A 92 -4.72 6.58 5.33
C TRP A 92 -4.22 5.25 4.73
N LEU A 93 -4.64 4.88 3.51
CA LEU A 93 -4.18 3.66 2.87
C LEU A 93 -2.68 3.66 2.57
N LEU A 94 -2.12 4.75 2.05
CA LEU A 94 -0.68 4.88 1.81
C LEU A 94 0.14 4.80 3.11
N GLU A 95 -0.40 5.32 4.21
CA GLU A 95 0.25 5.25 5.53
C GLU A 95 0.09 3.87 6.19
N ASN A 96 -0.97 3.12 5.83
CA ASN A 96 -1.37 1.93 6.57
C ASN A 96 -1.10 0.59 5.87
N ASP A 97 -1.12 0.52 4.55
CA ASP A 97 -0.95 -0.73 3.80
C ASP A 97 -0.43 -0.46 2.37
N VAL A 98 0.86 -0.11 2.27
CA VAL A 98 1.55 0.09 0.97
C VAL A 98 1.54 -1.20 0.15
N GLY A 99 1.66 -2.38 0.77
CA GLY A 99 1.61 -3.65 0.03
C GLY A 99 0.29 -3.83 -0.71
N TYR A 100 -0.84 -3.45 -0.10
CA TYR A 100 -2.12 -3.46 -0.79
C TYR A 100 -2.19 -2.42 -1.90
N THR A 101 -1.55 -1.26 -1.74
CA THR A 101 -1.44 -0.24 -2.80
C THR A 101 -0.71 -0.79 -4.02
N ILE A 102 0.44 -1.45 -3.82
CA ILE A 102 1.21 -2.09 -4.90
C ILE A 102 0.40 -3.20 -5.58
N TYR A 103 -0.32 -4.02 -4.80
CA TYR A 103 -1.21 -5.04 -5.34
C TYR A 103 -2.28 -4.43 -6.26
N LEU A 104 -2.92 -3.33 -5.86
CA LEU A 104 -3.94 -2.67 -6.67
C LEU A 104 -3.36 -2.12 -7.98
N LEU A 105 -2.19 -1.48 -7.91
CA LEU A 105 -1.48 -0.97 -9.09
C LEU A 105 -1.18 -2.07 -10.10
N ASN A 106 -0.59 -3.18 -9.64
CA ASN A 106 -0.25 -4.30 -10.49
C ASN A 106 -1.51 -4.95 -11.08
N LYS A 107 -2.55 -5.14 -10.26
CA LYS A 107 -3.81 -5.74 -10.70
C LYS A 107 -4.48 -4.93 -11.81
N VAL A 108 -4.53 -3.60 -11.68
CA VAL A 108 -5.12 -2.76 -12.73
C VAL A 108 -4.30 -2.82 -14.01
N GLU A 109 -2.97 -2.80 -13.92
CA GLU A 109 -2.11 -2.94 -15.11
C GLU A 109 -2.24 -4.31 -15.77
N GLU A 110 -2.44 -5.37 -15.01
CA GLU A 110 -2.73 -6.71 -15.52
C GLU A 110 -4.10 -6.76 -16.23
N GLU A 111 -5.15 -6.20 -15.61
CA GLU A 111 -6.49 -6.11 -16.19
C GLU A 111 -6.50 -5.29 -17.49
N GLU A 112 -5.76 -4.17 -17.53
CA GLU A 112 -5.58 -3.31 -18.71
C GLU A 112 -4.85 -4.05 -19.84
N LYS A 113 -3.73 -4.74 -19.53
CA LYS A 113 -2.99 -5.54 -20.52
C LYS A 113 -3.81 -6.70 -21.07
N ALA A 114 -4.66 -7.30 -20.24
CA ALA A 114 -5.55 -8.38 -20.64
C ALA A 114 -6.80 -7.88 -21.41
N GLY A 115 -7.03 -6.56 -21.49
CA GLY A 115 -8.23 -6.00 -22.11
C GLY A 115 -9.52 -6.31 -21.34
N THR A 116 -9.41 -6.66 -20.05
CA THR A 116 -10.55 -7.04 -19.19
C THR A 116 -10.97 -5.93 -18.22
N PHE A 117 -10.26 -4.79 -18.25
CA PHE A 117 -10.57 -3.65 -17.39
C PHE A 117 -11.86 -2.95 -17.85
N SER A 118 -12.91 -3.07 -17.04
CA SER A 118 -14.14 -2.29 -17.15
C SER A 118 -14.04 -1.03 -16.28
N PRO A 119 -14.12 0.18 -16.86
CA PRO A 119 -13.99 1.44 -16.12
C PRO A 119 -15.30 1.89 -15.46
N GLU A 120 -16.39 1.14 -15.57
CA GLU A 120 -17.70 1.62 -15.14
C GLU A 120 -17.94 1.51 -13.62
N GLY A 121 -18.48 2.59 -13.05
CA GLY A 121 -19.07 2.62 -11.72
C GLY A 121 -18.22 3.32 -10.66
N HIS A 122 -18.86 3.84 -9.63
CA HIS A 122 -18.22 4.73 -8.64
C HIS A 122 -17.07 4.07 -7.86
N SER A 123 -17.12 2.76 -7.66
CA SER A 123 -15.98 2.02 -7.09
C SER A 123 -14.75 2.05 -7.99
N LYS A 124 -14.94 1.96 -9.31
CA LYS A 124 -13.87 2.01 -10.32
C LYS A 124 -13.36 3.44 -10.48
N ASP A 125 -14.24 4.45 -10.48
CA ASP A 125 -13.84 5.87 -10.45
C ASP A 125 -12.91 6.14 -9.25
N SER A 126 -13.32 5.69 -8.05
CA SER A 126 -12.51 5.82 -6.84
C SER A 126 -11.17 5.08 -6.93
N LEU A 127 -11.14 3.89 -7.56
CA LEU A 127 -9.91 3.11 -7.76
C LEU A 127 -8.93 3.84 -8.70
N LEU A 128 -9.42 4.39 -9.81
CA LEU A 128 -8.60 5.13 -10.76
C LEU A 128 -8.05 6.43 -10.13
N SER A 129 -8.87 7.17 -9.40
CA SER A 129 -8.43 8.36 -8.66
C SER A 129 -7.40 8.02 -7.58
N PHE A 130 -7.55 6.87 -6.89
CA PHE A 130 -6.55 6.38 -5.94
C PHE A 130 -5.24 5.99 -6.64
N ILE A 131 -5.29 5.33 -7.80
CA ILE A 131 -4.09 4.97 -8.57
C ILE A 131 -3.34 6.22 -9.04
N GLY A 132 -4.06 7.22 -9.55
CA GLY A 132 -3.47 8.50 -9.93
C GLY A 132 -2.80 9.20 -8.73
N TYR A 133 -3.46 9.19 -7.58
CA TYR A 133 -2.89 9.70 -6.34
C TYR A 133 -1.64 8.92 -5.89
N ALA A 134 -1.68 7.59 -5.85
CA ALA A 134 -0.54 6.77 -5.43
C ALA A 134 0.69 6.98 -6.34
N ARG A 135 0.48 7.09 -7.66
CA ARG A 135 1.53 7.38 -8.65
C ARG A 135 2.13 8.79 -8.53
N SER A 136 1.50 9.72 -7.80
CA SER A 136 2.08 11.05 -7.58
C SER A 136 3.24 11.03 -6.55
N PHE A 137 3.44 9.92 -5.83
CA PHE A 137 4.49 9.78 -4.83
C PHE A 137 5.70 9.04 -5.40
N LYS A 138 6.86 9.71 -5.36
CA LYS A 138 8.14 9.11 -5.78
C LYS A 138 8.46 7.82 -5.01
N ASP A 139 8.17 7.78 -3.70
CA ASP A 139 8.37 6.60 -2.87
C ASP A 139 7.62 5.36 -3.38
N ILE A 140 6.42 5.54 -3.94
CA ILE A 140 5.64 4.45 -4.51
C ILE A 140 6.26 3.98 -5.83
N GLU A 141 6.61 4.91 -6.73
CA GLU A 141 7.23 4.56 -8.00
C GLU A 141 8.61 3.90 -7.83
N ASP A 142 9.43 4.40 -6.91
CA ASP A 142 10.73 3.80 -6.60
C ASP A 142 10.55 2.37 -6.04
N LEU A 143 9.54 2.14 -5.18
CA LEU A 143 9.22 0.79 -4.69
C LEU A 143 8.75 -0.13 -5.83
N ARG A 144 7.90 0.36 -6.74
CA ARG A 144 7.44 -0.44 -7.89
C ARG A 144 8.61 -0.86 -8.77
N GLN A 145 9.51 0.08 -9.09
CA GLN A 145 10.70 -0.18 -9.88
C GLN A 145 11.63 -1.18 -9.18
N TYR A 146 11.80 -1.05 -7.86
CA TYR A 146 12.55 -2.02 -7.07
C TYR A 146 11.92 -3.42 -7.15
N LEU A 147 10.61 -3.53 -6.98
CA LEU A 147 9.91 -4.82 -7.02
C LEU A 147 9.92 -5.46 -8.41
N SER A 148 9.85 -4.67 -9.49
CA SER A 148 9.93 -5.19 -10.86
C SER A 148 11.35 -5.61 -11.26
N SER A 149 12.38 -4.94 -10.70
CA SER A 149 13.80 -5.28 -10.95
C SER A 149 14.33 -6.38 -10.02
N ARG A 150 13.65 -6.61 -8.90
CA ARG A 150 13.99 -7.68 -7.96
C ARG A 150 13.84 -9.03 -8.65
N ARG A 151 14.97 -9.68 -8.92
CA ARG A 151 14.97 -11.11 -9.26
C ARG A 151 14.30 -11.87 -8.11
N PRO A 152 13.44 -12.86 -8.38
CA PRO A 152 12.94 -13.72 -7.32
C PRO A 152 14.14 -14.17 -6.49
N ALA A 153 14.03 -14.08 -5.16
CA ALA A 153 15.05 -14.63 -4.30
C ALA A 153 15.31 -16.06 -4.79
N PRO A 154 16.58 -16.49 -4.97
CA PRO A 154 16.84 -17.89 -5.24
C PRO A 154 16.04 -18.68 -4.22
N SER A 155 15.32 -19.71 -4.68
CA SER A 155 14.57 -20.60 -3.79
C SER A 155 15.47 -20.86 -2.60
N VAL A 156 15.04 -20.44 -1.40
CA VAL A 156 15.75 -20.84 -0.19
C VAL A 156 15.69 -22.35 -0.27
N SER A 157 16.84 -22.99 -0.53
CA SER A 157 16.94 -24.43 -0.51
C SER A 157 16.26 -24.88 0.77
N SER A 158 15.41 -25.91 0.68
CA SER A 158 14.72 -26.44 1.86
C SER A 158 15.75 -26.53 2.99
N GLU A 159 15.38 -26.23 4.23
CA GLU A 159 16.34 -26.25 5.35
C GLU A 159 17.09 -27.60 5.43
N GLY A 160 16.45 -28.67 4.92
CA GLY A 160 17.02 -30.00 4.72
C GLY A 160 18.15 -30.11 3.69
N ASP A 161 18.22 -29.26 2.67
CA ASP A 161 19.26 -29.22 1.63
C ASP A 161 20.52 -28.47 2.08
N ASN A 162 20.42 -27.69 3.16
CA ASN A 162 21.57 -26.96 3.70
C ASN A 162 22.57 -27.92 4.35
N LEU A 163 23.86 -27.68 4.08
CA LEU A 163 24.94 -28.38 4.76
C LEU A 163 24.94 -28.07 6.26
N VAL A 164 25.23 -29.08 7.08
CA VAL A 164 25.41 -28.90 8.53
C VAL A 164 26.56 -27.92 8.81
N GLY A 165 27.63 -27.95 8.01
CA GLY A 165 28.68 -26.93 8.04
C GLY A 165 29.64 -27.00 9.24
N PHE A 166 29.44 -27.94 10.18
CA PHE A 166 30.32 -28.14 11.32
C PHE A 166 30.42 -29.61 11.75
N GLY A 167 31.51 -29.95 12.45
CA GLY A 167 31.75 -31.29 13.00
C GLY A 167 32.05 -32.37 11.95
N ALA A 168 32.08 -33.64 12.38
CA ALA A 168 32.41 -34.78 11.52
C ALA A 168 31.42 -34.99 10.35
N ARG A 169 30.24 -34.37 10.43
CA ARG A 169 29.19 -34.42 9.39
C ARG A 169 28.99 -33.08 8.69
N ALA A 170 29.99 -32.20 8.69
CA ALA A 170 29.92 -30.88 8.04
C ALA A 170 29.55 -30.94 6.55
N LYS A 171 29.86 -32.05 5.87
CA LYS A 171 29.57 -32.30 4.45
C LYS A 171 28.20 -32.94 4.20
N ASN A 172 27.45 -33.28 5.25
CA ASN A 172 26.09 -33.79 5.11
C ASN A 172 25.09 -32.64 5.10
N THR A 173 23.92 -32.88 4.50
CA THR A 173 22.78 -31.98 4.61
C THR A 173 21.96 -32.31 5.85
N TRP A 174 21.15 -31.37 6.35
CA TRP A 174 20.25 -31.61 7.48
C TRP A 174 19.26 -32.74 7.23
N GLN A 175 18.82 -32.93 5.99
CA GLN A 175 17.98 -34.05 5.58
C GLN A 175 18.71 -35.39 5.72
N GLN A 176 19.96 -35.48 5.26
CA GLN A 176 20.76 -36.71 5.42
C GLN A 176 20.98 -37.08 6.90
N ILE A 177 21.08 -36.08 7.78
CA ILE A 177 21.15 -36.32 9.23
C ILE A 177 19.84 -36.92 9.73
N TRP A 178 18.71 -36.33 9.34
CA TRP A 178 17.38 -36.77 9.74
C TRP A 178 17.08 -38.19 9.27
N ASP A 179 17.32 -38.47 7.99
CA ASP A 179 17.07 -39.77 7.37
C ASP A 179 17.97 -40.87 7.96
N SER A 180 19.18 -40.54 8.41
CA SER A 180 20.08 -41.50 9.08
C SER A 180 19.65 -41.91 10.50
N ARG A 181 18.55 -41.36 11.02
CA ARG A 181 17.95 -41.72 12.32
C ARG A 181 16.80 -42.72 12.22
N ALA A 182 16.28 -42.97 11.01
CA ALA A 182 15.26 -43.98 10.74
C ALA A 182 15.91 -45.36 10.56
#